data_AF-A0A0S7Y5H1-F1
#
_entry.id   AF-A0A0S7Y5H1-F1
#
_cell.length_a   1.000
_cell.length_b   1.000
_cell.length_c   1.000
_cell.angle_alpha   90.00
_cell.angle_beta   90.00
_cell.angle_gamma   90.00
#
_symmetry.space_group_name_H-M   'P 1'
#
loop_
_entity.id
_entity.type
_entity.pdbx_description
1 polymer ?
#
loop_
_entity_poly.entity_id
_entity_poly.type
_entity_poly.pdbx_seq_one_letter_code
_entity_poly.pdbx_strand_id
1 'polypeptide(L)'
;MSKDRHIKVTFDPEAIQRIRASNSKSEEQREKERKERIEREKQENYGFHKLERMEGNIGYLDLRYFSGLNQAGDTIVAAMNFLANTNAVIIDLRQNGGGSPLTIQVISSYYLEDYTHLNSFEWRGSDSIQQFWTLPYVPGKKMYDTDLYILTSARTFSGAEEFTYNMKNLKRATIVGETTGGGAHPGGSRIVNDYFLVWVPSGRAINPISKTN
;
A
#
# COMPACT_ATOMS: atom_id res chain seq x y z
N MET A 1 -2.09 28.98 -14.68
CA MET A 1 -2.56 28.34 -13.44
C MET A 1 -2.41 26.84 -13.58
N SER A 2 -1.79 26.17 -12.62
CA SER A 2 -1.65 24.71 -12.63
C SER A 2 -3.02 24.04 -12.59
N LYS A 3 -3.29 23.05 -13.46
CA LYS A 3 -4.51 22.22 -13.43
C LYS A 3 -4.41 21.10 -12.37
N ASP A 4 -3.36 21.13 -11.54
CA ASP A 4 -3.10 20.15 -10.49
C ASP A 4 -4.02 20.39 -9.29
N ARG A 5 -5.03 19.53 -9.12
CA ARG A 5 -5.97 19.56 -7.97
C ARG A 5 -5.34 19.10 -6.66
N HIS A 6 -4.07 18.66 -6.66
CA HIS A 6 -3.44 18.07 -5.49
C HIS A 6 -2.68 19.09 -4.64
N ILE A 7 -2.45 20.32 -5.11
CA ILE A 7 -1.88 21.38 -4.27
C ILE A 7 -2.98 21.88 -3.32
N LYS A 8 -2.86 21.54 -2.04
CA LYS A 8 -3.78 21.97 -0.99
C LYS A 8 -3.05 22.81 0.05
N VAL A 9 -3.58 23.99 0.35
CA VAL A 9 -3.17 24.79 1.50
C VAL A 9 -4.13 24.49 2.64
N THR A 10 -3.60 24.13 3.80
CA THR A 10 -4.35 23.80 5.00
C THR A 10 -3.88 24.68 6.15
N PHE A 11 -4.80 25.32 6.86
CA PHE A 11 -4.52 25.95 8.15
C PHE A 11 -4.54 24.86 9.23
N ASP A 12 -3.37 24.52 9.79
CA ASP A 12 -3.24 23.50 10.84
C ASP A 12 -1.99 23.76 11.72
N PRO A 13 -2.06 24.74 12.64
CA PRO A 13 -0.96 25.08 13.55
C PRO A 13 -0.48 23.91 14.41
N GLU A 14 -1.38 22.99 14.79
CA GLU A 14 -1.01 21.82 15.59
C GLU A 14 -0.20 20.81 14.78
N ALA A 15 -0.59 20.51 13.54
CA ALA A 15 0.19 19.65 12.66
C ALA A 15 1.57 20.25 12.37
N ILE A 16 1.67 21.58 12.26
CA ILE A 16 2.95 22.28 12.10
C ILE A 16 3.85 22.04 13.32
N GLN A 17 3.31 22.18 14.53
CA GLN A 17 4.06 21.89 15.75
C GLN A 17 4.48 20.41 15.80
N ARG A 18 3.60 19.47 15.44
CA ARG A 18 3.93 18.03 15.36
C ARG A 18 5.05 17.76 14.34
N ILE A 19 4.99 18.38 13.16
CA ILE A 19 6.02 18.22 12.10
C ILE A 19 7.35 18.82 12.57
N ARG A 20 7.36 20.01 13.17
CA ARG A 20 8.58 20.63 13.70
C ARG A 20 9.21 19.78 14.80
N ALA A 21 8.39 19.33 15.76
CA ALA A 21 8.82 18.42 16.81
C ALA A 21 9.40 17.13 16.24
N SER A 22 8.81 16.59 15.17
CA SER A 22 9.33 15.41 14.48
C SER A 22 10.66 15.67 13.77
N ASN A 23 10.82 16.83 13.13
CA ASN A 23 12.05 17.18 12.42
C ASN A 23 13.21 17.45 13.39
N SER A 24 12.93 17.96 14.59
CA SER A 24 13.91 18.22 15.65
C SER A 24 14.30 16.98 16.46
N LYS A 25 13.76 15.79 16.16
CA LYS A 25 14.09 14.56 16.88
C LYS A 25 15.56 14.20 16.72
N SER A 26 16.21 13.87 17.85
CA SER A 26 17.55 13.30 17.86
C SER A 26 17.56 11.93 17.17
N GLU A 27 18.74 11.47 16.77
CA GLU A 27 18.91 10.15 16.16
C GLU A 27 18.43 9.03 17.10
N GLU A 28 18.75 9.13 18.39
CA GLU A 28 18.29 8.21 19.43
C GLU A 28 16.76 8.16 19.54
N GLN A 29 16.08 9.31 19.48
CA GLN A 29 14.62 9.37 19.48
C GLN A 29 14.02 8.73 18.24
N ARG A 30 14.60 8.97 17.06
CA ARG A 30 14.16 8.33 15.79
C ARG A 30 14.35 6.82 15.83
N GLU A 31 15.46 6.35 16.41
CA GLU A 31 15.72 4.93 16.56
C GLU A 31 14.74 4.28 17.53
N LYS A 32 14.45 4.91 18.67
CA LYS A 32 13.44 4.46 19.62
C LYS A 32 12.06 4.33 18.96
N GLU A 33 11.60 5.36 18.26
CA GLU A 33 10.31 5.32 17.55
C GLU A 33 10.27 4.27 16.44
N ARG A 34 11.40 4.04 15.76
CA ARG A 34 11.52 2.96 14.78
C ARG A 34 11.36 1.58 15.45
N LYS A 35 12.02 1.36 16.59
CA LYS A 35 11.90 0.11 17.35
C LYS A 35 10.48 -0.11 17.86
N GLU A 36 9.86 0.92 18.44
CA GLU A 36 8.47 0.86 18.92
C GLU A 36 7.48 0.59 17.78
N ARG A 37 7.69 1.21 16.61
CA ARG A 37 6.87 0.92 15.42
C ARG A 37 7.01 -0.53 14.97
N ILE A 38 8.24 -1.05 14.89
CA ILE A 38 8.48 -2.45 14.48
C ILE A 38 7.83 -3.41 15.47
N GLU A 39 7.93 -3.15 16.77
CA GLU A 39 7.33 -4.01 17.79
C GLU A 39 5.80 -3.98 17.74
N ARG A 40 5.20 -2.80 17.53
CA ARG A 40 3.75 -2.69 17.31
C ARG A 40 3.32 -3.46 16.07
N GLU A 41 4.01 -3.26 14.94
CA GLU A 41 3.68 -3.96 13.70
C GLU A 41 3.78 -5.48 13.88
N LYS A 42 4.77 -5.96 14.64
CA LYS A 42 4.90 -7.38 14.99
C LYS A 42 3.70 -7.89 15.80
N GLN A 43 3.23 -7.14 16.79
CA GLN A 43 2.02 -7.49 17.57
C GLN A 43 0.76 -7.53 16.71
N GLU A 44 0.74 -6.77 15.63
CA GLU A 44 -0.35 -6.69 14.64
C GLU A 44 -0.17 -7.68 13.47
N ASN A 45 0.77 -8.64 13.58
CA ASN A 45 1.16 -9.56 12.49
C ASN A 45 1.42 -8.83 11.16
N TYR A 46 2.06 -7.67 11.24
CA TYR A 46 2.43 -6.84 10.11
C TYR A 46 1.25 -6.44 9.21
N GLY A 47 0.05 -6.36 9.82
CA GLY A 47 -1.20 -6.01 9.15
C GLY A 47 -2.09 -7.20 8.81
N PHE A 48 -1.59 -8.44 8.92
CA PHE A 48 -2.37 -9.66 8.68
C PHE A 48 -3.27 -9.96 9.89
N HIS A 49 -4.41 -9.27 9.95
CA HIS A 49 -5.27 -9.27 11.12
C HIS A 49 -6.10 -10.54 11.26
N LYS A 50 -6.61 -11.08 10.15
CA LYS A 50 -7.38 -12.32 10.14
C LYS A 50 -7.09 -13.11 8.88
N LEU A 51 -6.94 -14.42 9.06
CA LEU A 51 -6.78 -15.39 7.98
C LEU A 51 -7.74 -16.55 8.25
N GLU A 52 -8.55 -16.90 7.27
CA GLU A 52 -9.60 -17.90 7.43
C GLU A 52 -9.83 -18.66 6.13
N ARG A 53 -10.16 -19.95 6.26
CA ARG A 53 -10.77 -20.74 5.19
C ARG A 53 -12.24 -20.92 5.52
N MET A 54 -13.08 -20.21 4.80
CA MET A 54 -14.53 -20.20 4.98
C MET A 54 -15.19 -21.42 4.32
N GLU A 55 -16.49 -21.59 4.58
CA GLU A 55 -17.33 -22.56 3.88
C GLU A 55 -17.25 -22.36 2.35
N GLY A 56 -17.35 -23.46 1.59
CA GLY A 56 -17.15 -23.42 0.14
C GLY A 56 -15.68 -23.34 -0.30
N ASN A 57 -14.72 -23.53 0.62
CA ASN A 57 -13.28 -23.44 0.36
C ASN A 57 -12.84 -22.07 -0.14
N ILE A 58 -13.42 -21.02 0.43
CA ILE A 58 -13.08 -19.63 0.13
C ILE A 58 -12.04 -19.15 1.14
N GLY A 59 -10.90 -18.70 0.65
CA GLY A 59 -9.89 -18.03 1.45
C GLY A 59 -10.28 -16.60 1.77
N TYR A 60 -10.08 -16.18 3.01
CA TYR A 60 -10.34 -14.81 3.45
C TYR A 60 -9.11 -14.25 4.17
N LEU A 61 -8.66 -13.08 3.72
CA LEU A 61 -7.57 -12.32 4.30
C LEU A 61 -8.05 -10.92 4.66
N ASP A 62 -8.05 -10.60 5.95
CA ASP A 62 -8.21 -9.22 6.44
C ASP A 62 -6.84 -8.56 6.61
N LEU A 63 -6.49 -7.68 5.68
CA LEU A 63 -5.20 -7.00 5.64
C LEU A 63 -5.39 -5.52 5.99
N ARG A 64 -4.86 -5.09 7.14
CA ARG A 64 -5.06 -3.74 7.71
C ARG A 64 -4.07 -2.69 7.23
N TYR A 65 -2.90 -3.10 6.76
CA TYR A 65 -1.92 -2.23 6.11
C TYR A 65 -0.86 -3.09 5.41
N PHE A 66 -0.10 -2.50 4.51
CA PHE A 66 1.04 -3.14 3.86
C PHE A 66 2.32 -2.78 4.64
N SER A 67 2.71 -3.61 5.61
CA SER A 67 3.97 -3.40 6.39
C SER A 67 5.21 -3.45 5.49
N GLY A 68 6.38 -3.04 6.00
CA GLY A 68 7.64 -3.16 5.29
C GLY A 68 8.03 -4.62 5.02
N LEU A 69 8.51 -4.90 3.80
CA LEU A 69 8.80 -6.27 3.37
C LEU A 69 9.84 -6.98 4.25
N ASN A 70 10.86 -6.26 4.73
CA ASN A 70 11.91 -6.82 5.58
C ASN A 70 11.37 -7.38 6.90
N GLN A 71 10.21 -6.92 7.36
CA GLN A 71 9.57 -7.38 8.57
C GLN A 71 8.48 -8.43 8.28
N ALA A 72 7.71 -8.22 7.21
CA ALA A 72 6.50 -9.00 6.92
C ALA A 72 6.73 -10.27 6.10
N GLY A 73 7.93 -10.48 5.54
CA GLY A 73 8.23 -11.56 4.58
C GLY A 73 7.69 -12.94 4.97
N ASP A 74 8.05 -13.44 6.14
CA ASP A 74 7.62 -14.76 6.61
C ASP A 74 6.11 -14.84 6.85
N THR A 75 5.50 -13.75 7.30
CA THR A 75 4.04 -13.69 7.50
C THR A 75 3.29 -13.72 6.18
N ILE A 76 3.81 -13.04 5.15
CA ILE A 76 3.27 -13.11 3.78
C ILE A 76 3.35 -14.55 3.26
N VAL A 77 4.50 -15.21 3.39
CA VAL A 77 4.69 -16.61 2.94
C VAL A 77 3.71 -17.54 3.64
N ALA A 78 3.57 -17.42 4.97
CA ALA A 78 2.63 -18.22 5.75
C ALA A 78 1.17 -18.02 5.29
N ALA A 79 0.76 -16.75 5.11
CA ALA A 79 -0.60 -16.42 4.69
C ALA A 79 -0.91 -16.92 3.28
N MET A 80 0.01 -16.74 2.32
CA MET A 80 -0.20 -17.19 0.94
C MET A 80 -0.22 -18.71 0.84
N ASN A 81 0.63 -19.42 1.59
CA ASN A 81 0.61 -20.88 1.64
C ASN A 81 -0.67 -21.44 2.23
N PHE A 82 -1.22 -20.79 3.27
CA PHE A 82 -2.50 -21.18 3.85
C PHE A 82 -3.67 -21.05 2.86
N LEU A 83 -3.63 -20.05 1.98
CA LEU A 83 -4.67 -19.78 0.98
C LEU A 83 -4.49 -20.56 -0.33
N ALA A 84 -3.31 -21.15 -0.56
CA ALA A 84 -2.87 -21.72 -1.85
C ALA A 84 -3.77 -22.79 -2.48
N ASN A 85 -4.64 -23.43 -1.69
CA ASN A 85 -5.52 -24.50 -2.12
C ASN A 85 -7.02 -24.13 -2.01
N THR A 86 -7.32 -22.84 -1.89
CA THR A 86 -8.69 -22.33 -1.89
C THR A 86 -9.21 -22.20 -3.32
N ASN A 87 -10.54 -22.28 -3.50
CA ASN A 87 -11.17 -22.11 -4.82
C ASN A 87 -11.24 -20.64 -5.23
N ALA A 88 -11.34 -19.75 -4.24
CA ALA A 88 -11.38 -18.31 -4.41
C ALA A 88 -10.74 -17.65 -3.18
N VAL A 89 -10.19 -16.45 -3.36
CA VAL A 89 -9.63 -15.62 -2.28
C VAL A 89 -10.32 -14.27 -2.24
N ILE A 90 -10.69 -13.84 -1.03
CA ILE A 90 -11.15 -12.50 -0.70
C ILE A 90 -10.03 -11.79 0.08
N ILE A 91 -9.52 -10.69 -0.47
CA ILE A 91 -8.63 -9.77 0.25
C ILE A 91 -9.47 -8.57 0.70
N ASP A 92 -9.70 -8.47 2.01
CA ASP A 92 -10.43 -7.37 2.62
C ASP A 92 -9.48 -6.20 2.94
N LEU A 93 -9.65 -5.10 2.21
CA LEU A 93 -8.92 -3.84 2.37
C LEU A 93 -9.81 -2.72 2.91
N ARG A 94 -11.01 -3.03 3.42
CA ARG A 94 -11.98 -2.02 3.90
C ARG A 94 -11.48 -1.18 5.07
N GLN A 95 -10.42 -1.59 5.76
CA GLN A 95 -9.77 -0.82 6.83
C GLN A 95 -8.28 -0.56 6.53
N ASN A 96 -7.87 -0.67 5.27
CA ASN A 96 -6.47 -0.60 4.88
C ASN A 96 -6.06 0.79 4.40
N GLY A 97 -5.21 1.46 5.20
CA GLY A 97 -4.70 2.80 4.89
C GLY A 97 -3.51 2.84 3.92
N GLY A 98 -3.08 1.69 3.39
CA GLY A 98 -1.98 1.54 2.45
C GLY A 98 -0.71 1.02 3.09
N GLY A 99 0.44 1.39 2.52
CA GLY A 99 1.75 0.99 3.04
C GLY A 99 2.78 0.75 1.94
N SER A 100 3.63 -0.27 2.14
CA SER A 100 4.85 -0.49 1.37
C SER A 100 4.59 -1.01 -0.06
N PRO A 101 5.17 -0.36 -1.09
CA PRO A 101 5.11 -0.87 -2.47
C PRO A 101 5.84 -2.20 -2.66
N LEU A 102 6.84 -2.52 -1.82
CA LEU A 102 7.54 -3.81 -1.88
C LEU A 102 6.64 -4.96 -1.41
N THR A 103 5.83 -4.75 -0.39
CA THR A 103 4.86 -5.76 0.07
C THR A 103 3.73 -5.93 -0.94
N ILE A 104 3.28 -4.83 -1.55
CA ILE A 104 2.34 -4.86 -2.69
C ILE A 104 2.92 -5.68 -3.85
N GLN A 105 4.19 -5.45 -4.20
CA GLN A 105 4.90 -6.19 -5.25
C GLN A 105 4.91 -7.70 -4.97
N VAL A 106 5.30 -8.11 -3.76
CA VAL A 106 5.36 -9.53 -3.38
C VAL A 106 3.98 -10.17 -3.41
N ILE A 107 2.98 -9.56 -2.76
CA ILE A 107 1.61 -10.09 -2.76
C ILE A 107 1.07 -10.19 -4.18
N SER A 108 1.28 -9.16 -5.02
CA SER A 108 0.85 -9.18 -6.42
C SER A 108 1.47 -10.32 -7.21
N SER A 109 2.72 -10.69 -6.90
CA SER A 109 3.46 -11.76 -7.57
C SER A 109 2.92 -13.16 -7.29
N TYR A 110 2.12 -13.34 -6.22
CA TYR A 110 1.38 -14.59 -6.00
C TYR A 110 0.18 -14.72 -6.94
N TYR A 111 -0.44 -13.61 -7.35
CA TYR A 111 -1.68 -13.63 -8.12
C TYR A 111 -1.48 -13.34 -9.62
N LEU A 112 -0.27 -13.03 -10.07
CA LEU A 112 0.01 -12.73 -11.48
C LEU A 112 0.97 -13.75 -12.08
N GLU A 113 0.59 -14.31 -13.22
CA GLU A 113 1.38 -15.30 -13.96
C GLU A 113 2.59 -14.63 -14.62
N ASP A 114 2.32 -13.59 -15.43
CA ASP A 114 3.30 -12.91 -16.25
C ASP A 114 4.22 -11.95 -15.48
N TYR A 115 5.41 -11.73 -16.04
CA TYR A 115 6.28 -10.63 -15.63
C TYR A 115 5.63 -9.29 -15.98
N THR A 116 5.07 -8.64 -14.95
CA THR A 116 4.11 -7.56 -15.10
C THR A 116 4.62 -6.30 -14.43
N HIS A 117 4.62 -5.19 -15.14
CA HIS A 117 4.88 -3.88 -14.55
C HIS A 117 3.66 -3.48 -13.70
N LEU A 118 3.88 -3.24 -12.41
CA LEU A 118 2.83 -2.87 -11.47
C LEU A 118 2.68 -1.35 -11.38
N ASN A 119 3.79 -0.65 -11.14
CA ASN A 119 3.77 0.80 -10.94
C ASN A 119 5.16 1.41 -11.15
N SER A 120 5.18 2.70 -11.48
CA SER A 120 6.38 3.54 -11.49
C SER A 120 6.21 4.75 -10.59
N PHE A 121 7.25 5.08 -9.82
CA PHE A 121 7.37 6.37 -9.13
C PHE A 121 8.38 7.26 -9.84
N GLU A 122 7.90 8.42 -10.27
CA GLU A 122 8.73 9.52 -10.75
C GLU A 122 8.80 10.59 -9.66
N TRP A 123 9.99 10.91 -9.17
CA TRP A 123 10.18 11.92 -8.13
C TRP A 123 10.66 13.24 -8.73
N ARG A 124 10.10 14.34 -8.25
CA ARG A 124 10.47 15.68 -8.72
C ARG A 124 11.95 15.95 -8.39
N GLY A 125 12.75 16.26 -9.42
CA GLY A 125 14.18 16.54 -9.30
C GLY A 125 15.06 15.28 -9.27
N SER A 126 14.49 14.11 -9.50
CA SER A 126 15.22 12.87 -9.79
C SER A 126 15.22 12.63 -11.28
N ASP A 127 16.39 12.31 -11.86
CA ASP A 127 16.50 11.83 -13.25
C ASP A 127 16.17 10.33 -13.37
N SER A 128 15.83 9.67 -12.24
CA SER A 128 15.53 8.25 -12.17
C SER A 128 14.05 7.98 -11.88
N ILE A 129 13.52 6.97 -12.59
CA ILE A 129 12.19 6.40 -12.36
C ILE A 129 12.37 5.08 -11.61
N GLN A 130 11.72 4.95 -10.46
CA GLN A 130 11.68 3.70 -9.72
C GLN A 130 10.52 2.86 -10.22
N GLN A 131 10.77 1.63 -10.65
CA GLN A 131 9.74 0.72 -11.17
C GLN A 131 9.55 -0.48 -10.26
N PHE A 132 8.31 -0.97 -10.19
CA PHE A 132 7.94 -2.18 -9.47
C PHE A 132 7.35 -3.18 -10.47
N TRP A 133 8.02 -4.31 -10.61
CA TRP A 133 7.61 -5.41 -11.48
C TRP A 133 7.31 -6.65 -10.63
N THR A 134 6.43 -7.54 -11.08
CA THR A 134 6.23 -8.82 -10.38
C THR A 134 7.54 -9.59 -10.28
N LEU A 135 7.70 -10.34 -9.20
CA LEU A 135 8.86 -11.18 -8.99
C LEU A 135 8.72 -12.46 -9.83
N PRO A 136 9.81 -12.92 -10.48
CA PRO A 136 9.77 -14.17 -11.25
C PRO A 136 9.52 -15.39 -10.34
N TYR A 137 9.84 -15.27 -9.05
CA TYR A 137 9.64 -16.31 -8.05
C TYR A 137 9.12 -15.73 -6.72
N VAL A 138 8.23 -16.47 -6.09
CA VAL A 138 7.81 -16.28 -4.69
C VAL A 138 7.83 -17.67 -4.01
N PRO A 139 8.16 -17.76 -2.71
CA PRO A 139 8.07 -19.03 -1.99
C PRO A 139 6.63 -19.57 -1.97
N GLY A 140 6.45 -20.86 -2.25
CA GLY A 140 5.12 -21.48 -2.27
C GLY A 140 4.45 -21.46 -3.63
N LYS A 141 3.14 -21.68 -3.65
CA LYS A 141 2.35 -21.82 -4.88
C LYS A 141 1.77 -20.47 -5.30
N LYS A 142 1.96 -20.10 -6.57
CA LYS A 142 1.22 -18.98 -7.17
C LYS A 142 -0.25 -19.35 -7.36
N MET A 143 -1.12 -18.39 -7.10
CA MET A 143 -2.57 -18.46 -7.22
C MET A 143 -3.04 -17.59 -8.39
N TYR A 144 -2.36 -17.62 -9.54
CA TYR A 144 -2.70 -16.75 -10.68
C TYR A 144 -4.02 -17.13 -11.37
N ASP A 145 -4.45 -18.39 -11.20
CA ASP A 145 -5.68 -18.99 -11.72
C ASP A 145 -6.84 -18.99 -10.72
N THR A 146 -6.59 -18.59 -9.47
CA THR A 146 -7.58 -18.61 -8.38
C THR A 146 -8.50 -17.38 -8.47
N ASP A 147 -9.81 -17.53 -8.31
CA ASP A 147 -10.71 -16.37 -8.32
C ASP A 147 -10.32 -15.37 -7.21
N LEU A 148 -10.18 -14.09 -7.55
CA LEU A 148 -9.72 -13.05 -6.63
C LEU A 148 -10.74 -11.93 -6.50
N TYR A 149 -11.15 -11.66 -5.27
CA TYR A 149 -12.03 -10.56 -4.91
C TYR A 149 -11.31 -9.62 -3.94
N ILE A 150 -11.48 -8.31 -4.15
CA ILE A 150 -10.91 -7.29 -3.27
C ILE A 150 -12.04 -6.44 -2.72
N LEU A 151 -12.13 -6.36 -1.38
CA LEU A 151 -13.13 -5.54 -0.71
C LEU A 151 -12.56 -4.15 -0.40
N THR A 152 -13.27 -3.09 -0.80
CA THR A 152 -12.86 -1.70 -0.56
C THR A 152 -13.91 -0.91 0.21
N SER A 153 -13.46 0.13 0.91
CA SER A 153 -14.33 1.13 1.53
C SER A 153 -13.77 2.55 1.30
N ALA A 154 -14.51 3.57 1.74
CA ALA A 154 -14.02 4.95 1.78
C ALA A 154 -12.73 5.14 2.62
N ARG A 155 -12.37 4.16 3.46
CA ARG A 155 -11.11 4.15 4.25
C ARG A 155 -9.93 3.49 3.52
N THR A 156 -10.17 2.77 2.42
CA THR A 156 -9.08 2.20 1.62
C THR A 156 -8.27 3.33 1.02
N PHE A 157 -6.95 3.38 1.27
CA PHE A 157 -6.13 4.55 0.94
C PHE A 157 -4.69 4.18 0.51
N SER A 158 -4.04 5.08 -0.23
CA SER A 158 -2.61 5.03 -0.58
C SER A 158 -2.22 3.71 -1.26
N GLY A 159 -1.22 2.97 -0.74
CA GLY A 159 -0.79 1.69 -1.32
C GLY A 159 -1.89 0.64 -1.47
N ALA A 160 -2.97 0.70 -0.67
CA ALA A 160 -4.10 -0.21 -0.84
C ALA A 160 -4.91 0.12 -2.10
N GLU A 161 -5.00 1.40 -2.44
CA GLU A 161 -5.59 1.85 -3.70
C GLU A 161 -4.70 1.44 -4.87
N GLU A 162 -3.38 1.56 -4.75
CA GLU A 162 -2.44 1.07 -5.76
C GLU A 162 -2.64 -0.44 -6.04
N PHE A 163 -2.64 -1.28 -5.00
CA PHE A 163 -2.85 -2.73 -5.16
C PHE A 163 -4.20 -3.02 -5.83
N THR A 164 -5.27 -2.38 -5.35
CA THR A 164 -6.62 -2.54 -5.90
C THR A 164 -6.68 -2.11 -7.36
N TYR A 165 -6.09 -0.96 -7.70
CA TYR A 165 -6.09 -0.38 -9.03
C TYR A 165 -5.28 -1.22 -10.02
N ASN A 166 -4.12 -1.73 -9.60
CA ASN A 166 -3.31 -2.66 -10.39
C ASN A 166 -4.11 -3.92 -10.73
N MET A 167 -4.69 -4.58 -9.72
CA MET A 167 -5.46 -5.82 -9.92
C MET A 167 -6.72 -5.61 -10.77
N LYS A 168 -7.37 -4.45 -10.63
CA LYS A 168 -8.52 -4.06 -11.46
C LYS A 168 -8.11 -3.87 -12.93
N ASN A 169 -7.07 -3.08 -13.20
CA ASN A 169 -6.65 -2.76 -14.57
C ASN A 169 -6.04 -3.95 -15.30
N LEU A 170 -5.39 -4.86 -14.56
CA LEU A 170 -4.91 -6.15 -15.08
C LEU A 170 -6.04 -7.16 -15.27
N LYS A 171 -7.30 -6.81 -14.96
CA LYS A 171 -8.47 -7.69 -14.97
C LYS A 171 -8.26 -8.95 -14.13
N ARG A 172 -7.44 -8.85 -13.08
CA ARG A 172 -7.08 -9.98 -12.23
C ARG A 172 -8.06 -10.18 -11.09
N ALA A 173 -8.65 -9.11 -10.57
CA ALA A 173 -9.58 -9.18 -9.44
C ALA A 173 -10.92 -8.50 -9.75
N THR A 174 -11.98 -9.03 -9.14
CA THR A 174 -13.27 -8.35 -9.03
C THR A 174 -13.25 -7.45 -7.80
N ILE A 175 -13.52 -6.16 -7.97
CA ILE A 175 -13.53 -5.17 -6.88
C ILE A 175 -14.95 -4.99 -6.37
N VAL A 176 -15.14 -5.10 -5.05
CA VAL A 176 -16.46 -5.03 -4.40
C VAL A 176 -16.42 -4.03 -3.24
N GLY A 177 -17.33 -3.07 -3.23
CA GLY A 177 -17.48 -2.12 -2.13
C GLY A 177 -17.54 -0.67 -2.59
N GLU A 178 -17.03 0.24 -1.77
CA GLU A 178 -17.12 1.68 -2.01
C GLU A 178 -15.93 2.21 -2.82
N THR A 179 -16.09 3.44 -3.32
CA THR A 179 -14.97 4.22 -3.87
C THR A 179 -13.97 4.55 -2.77
N THR A 180 -12.68 4.45 -3.08
CA THR A 180 -11.57 4.64 -2.14
C THR A 180 -11.27 6.11 -1.85
N GLY A 181 -10.40 6.39 -0.87
CA GLY A 181 -10.21 7.74 -0.31
C GLY A 181 -9.41 8.74 -1.17
N GLY A 182 -8.74 8.32 -2.25
CA GLY A 182 -8.05 9.20 -3.21
C GLY A 182 -6.62 9.59 -2.82
N GLY A 183 -5.87 8.69 -2.19
CA GLY A 183 -4.57 8.92 -1.55
C GLY A 183 -3.33 8.45 -2.29
N ALA A 184 -3.46 7.77 -3.43
CA ALA A 184 -2.35 7.20 -4.19
C ALA A 184 -1.48 8.24 -4.93
N HIS A 185 -1.06 9.30 -4.24
CA HIS A 185 -0.19 10.36 -4.75
C HIS A 185 1.06 10.50 -3.89
N PRO A 186 2.27 10.29 -4.45
CA PRO A 186 3.50 10.57 -3.74
C PRO A 186 3.66 12.07 -3.46
N GLY A 187 3.60 12.46 -2.20
CA GLY A 187 3.71 13.86 -1.79
C GLY A 187 3.86 14.02 -0.29
N GLY A 188 4.00 15.27 0.14
CA GLY A 188 4.17 15.58 1.55
C GLY A 188 3.80 17.02 1.88
N SER A 189 3.41 17.23 3.13
CA SER A 189 3.13 18.57 3.66
C SER A 189 4.43 19.31 3.95
N ARG A 190 4.52 20.55 3.48
CA ARG A 190 5.59 21.50 3.79
C ARG A 190 5.02 22.62 4.65
N ILE A 191 5.75 22.99 5.69
CA ILE A 191 5.43 24.14 6.54
C ILE A 191 5.74 25.41 5.75
N VAL A 192 4.74 26.27 5.58
CA VAL A 192 4.92 27.60 4.96
C VAL A 192 5.28 28.62 6.04
N ASN A 193 4.54 28.60 7.15
CA ASN A 193 4.77 29.42 8.35
C ASN A 193 4.13 28.73 9.57
N ASP A 194 3.91 29.45 10.67
CA ASP A 194 3.35 28.89 11.91
C ASP A 194 1.87 28.47 11.81
N TYR A 195 1.19 28.80 10.71
CA TYR A 195 -0.25 28.63 10.54
C TYR A 195 -0.64 27.73 9.37
N PHE A 196 0.15 27.75 8.29
CA PHE A 196 -0.21 27.09 7.04
C PHE A 196 0.75 25.97 6.64
N LEU A 197 0.17 24.84 6.26
CA LEU A 197 0.80 23.75 5.53
C LEU A 197 0.39 23.81 4.07
N VAL A 198 1.33 23.49 3.18
CA VAL A 198 1.01 23.20 1.78
C VAL A 198 1.36 21.75 1.50
N TRP A 199 0.40 20.96 1.03
CA TRP A 199 0.70 19.65 0.48
C TRP A 199 1.23 19.84 -0.94
N VAL A 200 2.44 19.34 -1.16
CA VAL A 200 3.11 19.43 -2.47
C VAL A 200 3.32 18.01 -2.98
N PRO A 201 2.84 17.68 -4.19
CA PRO A 201 3.20 16.43 -4.83
C PRO A 201 4.71 16.42 -5.09
N SER A 202 5.40 15.51 -4.41
CA SER A 202 6.85 15.31 -4.53
C SER A 202 7.17 14.27 -5.61
N GLY A 203 6.18 13.52 -6.08
CA GLY A 203 6.31 12.60 -7.19
C GLY A 203 4.96 12.23 -7.79
N ARG A 204 5.00 11.33 -8.77
CA ARG A 204 3.83 10.80 -9.48
C ARG A 204 3.90 9.28 -9.45
N ALA A 205 2.80 8.65 -9.04
CA ALA A 205 2.56 7.24 -9.28
C ALA A 205 2.01 7.09 -10.70
N ILE A 206 2.51 6.12 -11.46
CA ILE A 206 2.15 5.91 -12.85
C ILE A 206 1.84 4.44 -13.04
N ASN A 207 0.55 4.10 -13.09
CA ASN A 207 0.13 2.77 -13.50
C ASN A 207 0.48 2.58 -15.00
N PRO A 208 1.12 1.48 -15.38
CA PRO A 208 1.62 1.30 -16.74
C PRO A 208 0.53 1.10 -17.78
N ILE A 209 -0.69 0.72 -17.36
CA ILE A 209 -1.84 0.50 -18.24
C ILE A 209 -2.59 1.81 -18.45
N SER A 210 -3.08 2.43 -17.37
CA SER A 210 -3.91 3.64 -17.48
C SER A 210 -3.09 4.92 -17.71
N LYS A 211 -1.78 4.88 -17.44
CA LYS A 211 -0.87 6.05 -17.42
C LYS A 211 -1.26 7.11 -16.37
N THR A 212 -2.15 6.75 -15.44
CA THR A 212 -2.56 7.56 -14.30
C THR A 212 -2.34 6.77 -13.01
N ASN A 213 -2.68 7.37 -11.87
CA ASN A 213 -2.78 6.70 -10.59
C ASN A 213 -4.22 6.40 -10.18
#